data_AF-A0A6A4KFD1-F1
#
_entry.id   AF-A0A6A4KFD1-F1
#
_cell.length_a   1.000
_cell.length_b   1.000
_cell.length_c   1.000
_cell.angle_alpha   90.00
_cell.angle_beta   90.00
_cell.angle_gamma   90.00
#
_symmetry.space_group_name_H-M   'P 1'
#
loop_
_entity.id
_entity.type
_entity.pdbx_description
1 polymer ?
#
loop_
_entity_poly.entity_id
_entity_poly.type
_entity_poly.pdbx_seq_one_letter_code
_entity_poly.pdbx_strand_id
1 'polypeptide(L)'
;MIKGKTEPNNRKMSEKQGRHRSSERTTSSPPSPVMANQKTDLVNSNKVNVEDQRSSKLQLVTDENKLLKDTLHQNNMALQRQLHFLTIWHDDVLKVHNSNMQHFEEMNRALMDETNSLRNELITARNMNKDLQKTIEQLKANIGTARNNAAALPAYYPVHINTTLQNDLEHEKAKNKTLEQKVAELEAKWTSKKEEFLSIIGVMNRKLESVERAKASLEQEFTKISFQKKGLEKKLLSLEGPEIALVCHSVDWNMDTTLWSQTNEFLESSGPCLTLCAGETVASLTHQLKAEKMYTNRAKDLLVQHQDQLTLLITALNKPYTCKTIISTDPNEANEVGETIETLFQKIQSLQEVLVSKDYEINQLKARKNVLELENEKLGILKSQVVVYRSDYLAERKTRETITIDRDRLLAELQLMREENKQLSTHLTSHGITAPSLTGTRLAMRSERRIQTPPPHVPMTSVSIPENTEISEPLVCPNPDCKRKFDSLEPLQYHVHQCLQLSD
;
A
#
# COMPACT_ATOMS: atom_id res chain seq x y z
N MET A 1 -1.78 -30.68 37.19
CA MET A 1 -3.25 -30.54 37.07
C MET A 1 -3.55 -30.29 35.59
N ILE A 2 -3.61 -31.32 34.74
CA ILE A 2 -4.76 -32.15 34.29
C ILE A 2 -5.90 -31.36 33.62
N LYS A 3 -6.25 -31.84 32.41
CA LYS A 3 -7.43 -31.64 31.52
C LYS A 3 -7.16 -30.69 30.34
N GLY A 4 -7.09 -31.12 29.08
CA GLY A 4 -7.62 -32.32 28.41
C GLY A 4 -9.07 -32.10 27.96
N LYS A 5 -9.28 -31.73 26.68
CA LYS A 5 -10.57 -31.72 25.96
C LYS A 5 -10.29 -32.03 24.47
N THR A 6 -10.36 -33.28 24.02
CA THR A 6 -11.52 -34.02 23.45
C THR A 6 -12.17 -33.38 22.23
N GLU A 7 -11.89 -34.02 21.08
CA GLU A 7 -12.64 -34.01 19.81
C GLU A 7 -14.11 -34.43 20.00
N PRO A 8 -14.94 -34.20 18.96
CA PRO A 8 -15.97 -35.16 18.61
C PRO A 8 -15.85 -35.64 17.17
N ASN A 9 -15.93 -36.97 17.07
CA ASN A 9 -16.01 -37.79 15.88
C ASN A 9 -17.49 -38.08 15.52
N ASN A 10 -17.70 -38.53 14.28
CA ASN A 10 -18.90 -39.17 13.71
C ASN A 10 -20.13 -38.34 13.32
N ARG A 11 -20.38 -38.30 12.00
CA ARG A 11 -21.60 -38.90 11.42
C ARG A 11 -21.39 -39.33 9.96
N LYS A 12 -21.25 -40.64 9.76
CA LYS A 12 -21.45 -41.33 8.49
C LYS A 12 -22.96 -41.38 8.20
N MET A 13 -23.36 -40.99 6.99
CA MET A 13 -24.67 -41.32 6.42
C MET A 13 -24.44 -42.23 5.22
N SER A 14 -24.97 -43.44 5.34
CA SER A 14 -25.06 -44.51 4.36
C SER A 14 -26.40 -44.45 3.61
N GLU A 15 -26.46 -45.19 2.49
CA GLU A 15 -27.66 -45.56 1.70
C GLU A 15 -28.22 -44.46 0.77
N LYS A 16 -28.65 -44.71 -0.47
CA LYS A 16 -29.19 -45.95 -1.06
C LYS A 16 -29.11 -45.86 -2.60
N GLN A 17 -28.45 -46.83 -3.24
CA GLN A 17 -28.56 -47.06 -4.69
C GLN A 17 -29.79 -47.92 -4.97
N GLY A 18 -30.77 -47.39 -5.70
CA GLY A 18 -31.91 -48.14 -6.22
C GLY A 18 -31.70 -48.51 -7.69
N ARG A 19 -31.22 -49.73 -7.96
CA ARG A 19 -31.34 -50.40 -9.26
C ARG A 19 -32.66 -51.18 -9.28
N HIS A 20 -33.53 -50.91 -10.25
CA HIS A 20 -34.59 -51.85 -10.64
C HIS A 20 -34.45 -52.19 -12.13
N ARG A 21 -33.99 -53.42 -12.38
CA ARG A 21 -34.29 -54.22 -13.58
C ARG A 21 -35.54 -55.03 -13.28
N SER A 22 -36.44 -55.20 -14.24
CA SER A 22 -37.42 -56.29 -14.23
C SER A 22 -37.68 -56.73 -15.67
N SER A 23 -37.58 -58.04 -15.87
CA SER A 23 -37.78 -58.78 -17.11
C SER A 23 -39.25 -59.14 -17.31
N GLU A 24 -39.67 -59.16 -18.58
CA GLU A 24 -40.58 -60.10 -19.27
C GLU A 24 -41.85 -60.62 -18.57
N ARG A 25 -43.00 -60.42 -19.24
CA ARG A 25 -43.88 -61.55 -19.57
C ARG A 25 -44.76 -61.27 -20.80
N THR A 26 -44.58 -62.11 -21.80
CA THR A 26 -45.43 -62.37 -22.96
C THR A 26 -46.74 -63.03 -22.53
N THR A 27 -47.89 -62.51 -22.97
CA THR A 27 -49.11 -63.32 -23.21
C THR A 27 -49.85 -62.80 -24.44
N SER A 28 -50.26 -63.77 -25.24
CA SER A 28 -50.91 -63.70 -26.54
C SER A 28 -52.44 -63.65 -26.41
N SER A 29 -53.11 -62.79 -27.18
CA SER A 29 -54.38 -63.08 -27.89
C SER A 29 -54.80 -61.89 -28.79
N PRO A 30 -55.44 -62.13 -29.94
CA PRO A 30 -55.73 -61.11 -30.94
C PRO A 30 -57.11 -60.46 -30.76
N PRO A 31 -57.29 -59.16 -31.05
CA PRO A 31 -58.61 -58.61 -31.31
C PRO A 31 -58.85 -58.40 -32.82
N SER A 32 -60.08 -58.71 -33.21
CA SER A 32 -60.67 -58.62 -34.54
C SER A 32 -60.59 -57.23 -35.19
N PRO A 33 -60.73 -57.14 -36.53
CA PRO A 33 -60.52 -55.91 -37.29
C PRO A 33 -61.83 -55.15 -37.47
N VAL A 34 -62.19 -54.25 -36.55
CA VAL A 34 -63.15 -53.16 -36.80
C VAL A 34 -62.73 -51.97 -35.94
N MET A 35 -62.82 -50.75 -36.50
CA MET A 35 -62.48 -49.44 -35.91
C MET A 35 -61.10 -48.85 -36.29
N ALA A 36 -60.92 -48.56 -37.58
CA ALA A 36 -59.79 -47.78 -38.10
C ALA A 36 -60.01 -46.25 -38.10
N ASN A 37 -61.04 -45.71 -37.42
CA ASN A 37 -61.37 -44.27 -37.47
C ASN A 37 -61.40 -43.55 -36.10
N GLN A 38 -60.78 -44.07 -35.04
CA GLN A 38 -60.67 -43.36 -33.73
C GLN A 38 -59.25 -43.25 -33.17
N LYS A 39 -58.22 -43.60 -33.96
CA LYS A 39 -56.82 -43.61 -33.49
C LYS A 39 -56.06 -42.29 -33.75
N THR A 40 -56.64 -41.36 -34.50
CA THR A 40 -56.05 -40.05 -34.81
C THR A 40 -56.25 -39.02 -33.70
N ASP A 41 -57.23 -39.20 -32.81
CA ASP A 41 -57.56 -38.19 -31.79
C ASP A 41 -56.77 -38.35 -30.48
N LEU A 42 -56.35 -39.57 -30.12
CA LEU A 42 -55.53 -39.84 -28.92
C LEU A 42 -54.04 -39.53 -29.13
N VAL A 43 -53.53 -39.65 -30.36
CA VAL A 43 -52.14 -39.26 -30.69
C VAL A 43 -51.99 -37.74 -30.70
N ASN A 44 -53.07 -37.00 -30.99
CA ASN A 44 -53.05 -35.55 -30.99
C ASN A 44 -53.11 -34.95 -29.57
N SER A 45 -53.90 -35.55 -28.65
CA SER A 45 -53.99 -35.08 -27.26
C SER A 45 -52.68 -35.25 -26.46
N ASN A 46 -51.92 -36.33 -26.70
CA ASN A 46 -50.61 -36.51 -26.06
C ASN A 46 -49.51 -35.59 -26.63
N LYS A 47 -49.64 -35.14 -27.89
CA LYS A 47 -48.70 -34.22 -28.53
C LYS A 47 -48.87 -32.78 -28.03
N VAL A 48 -50.11 -32.35 -27.82
CA VAL A 48 -50.44 -31.02 -27.28
C VAL A 48 -49.89 -30.84 -25.86
N ASN A 49 -49.96 -31.87 -25.01
CA ASN A 49 -49.45 -31.83 -23.64
C ASN A 49 -47.90 -31.71 -23.57
N VAL A 50 -47.17 -32.32 -24.52
CA VAL A 50 -45.70 -32.23 -24.57
C VAL A 50 -45.24 -30.85 -25.03
N GLU A 51 -45.97 -30.23 -25.95
CA GLU A 51 -45.65 -28.88 -26.44
C GLU A 51 -45.89 -27.84 -25.35
N ASP A 52 -47.01 -27.92 -24.63
CA ASP A 52 -47.29 -27.07 -23.48
C ASP A 52 -46.23 -27.22 -22.37
N GLN A 53 -45.76 -28.45 -22.11
CA GLN A 53 -44.69 -28.71 -21.16
C GLN A 53 -43.33 -28.15 -21.61
N ARG A 54 -43.05 -28.16 -22.92
CA ARG A 54 -41.84 -27.53 -23.50
C ARG A 54 -41.91 -26.01 -23.41
N SER A 55 -43.04 -25.41 -23.78
CA SER A 55 -43.26 -23.97 -23.67
C SER A 55 -43.15 -23.50 -22.23
N SER A 56 -43.69 -24.25 -21.27
CA SER A 56 -43.57 -23.94 -19.84
C SER A 56 -42.11 -23.99 -19.35
N LYS A 57 -41.33 -25.01 -19.74
CA LYS A 57 -39.90 -25.09 -19.40
C LYS A 57 -39.09 -23.98 -20.04
N LEU A 58 -39.37 -23.63 -21.30
CA LEU A 58 -38.69 -22.54 -21.99
C LEU A 58 -38.97 -21.19 -21.31
N GLN A 59 -40.21 -20.96 -20.88
CA GLN A 59 -40.58 -19.78 -20.13
C GLN A 59 -39.83 -19.70 -18.80
N LEU A 60 -39.76 -20.81 -18.04
CA LEU A 60 -39.03 -20.86 -16.78
C LEU A 60 -37.54 -20.56 -16.95
N VAL A 61 -36.90 -21.12 -17.98
CA VAL A 61 -35.49 -20.82 -18.32
C VAL A 61 -35.32 -19.36 -18.75
N THR A 62 -36.30 -18.77 -19.44
CA THR A 62 -36.26 -17.37 -19.84
C THR A 62 -36.37 -16.44 -18.62
N ASP A 63 -37.26 -16.76 -17.69
CA ASP A 63 -37.44 -16.00 -16.45
C ASP A 63 -36.22 -16.12 -15.53
N GLU A 64 -35.64 -17.32 -15.43
CA GLU A 64 -34.39 -17.53 -14.68
C GLU A 64 -33.21 -16.77 -15.31
N ASN A 65 -33.05 -16.80 -16.64
CA ASN A 65 -32.03 -16.01 -17.33
C ASN A 65 -32.21 -14.50 -17.11
N LYS A 66 -33.46 -14.02 -17.09
CA LYS A 66 -33.76 -12.63 -16.78
C LYS A 66 -33.34 -12.28 -15.35
N LEU A 67 -33.70 -13.11 -14.37
CA LEU A 67 -33.32 -12.93 -12.98
C LEU A 67 -31.79 -12.93 -12.78
N LEU A 68 -31.09 -13.86 -13.44
CA LEU A 68 -29.62 -13.93 -13.42
C LEU A 68 -28.99 -12.68 -14.02
N LYS A 69 -29.53 -12.18 -15.14
CA LYS A 69 -29.05 -10.94 -15.78
C LYS A 69 -29.26 -9.72 -14.88
N ASP A 70 -30.42 -9.61 -14.24
CA ASP A 70 -30.74 -8.52 -13.31
C ASP A 70 -29.84 -8.57 -12.06
N THR A 71 -29.62 -9.77 -11.52
CA THR A 71 -28.72 -10.00 -10.37
C THR A 71 -27.27 -9.65 -10.73
N LEU A 72 -26.79 -10.06 -11.91
CA LEU A 72 -25.45 -9.72 -12.38
C LEU A 72 -25.29 -8.21 -12.58
N HIS A 73 -26.31 -7.54 -13.13
CA HIS A 73 -26.31 -6.08 -13.28
C HIS A 73 -26.24 -5.37 -11.92
N GLN A 74 -27.05 -5.81 -10.94
CA GLN A 74 -27.01 -5.27 -9.58
C GLN A 74 -25.63 -5.47 -8.92
N ASN A 75 -25.03 -6.67 -9.05
CA ASN A 75 -23.69 -6.94 -8.54
C ASN A 75 -22.63 -6.05 -9.19
N ASN A 76 -22.70 -5.86 -10.51
CA ASN A 76 -21.79 -4.96 -11.22
C ASN A 76 -21.93 -3.50 -10.72
N MET A 77 -23.15 -3.01 -10.50
CA MET A 77 -23.38 -1.68 -9.93
C MET A 77 -22.84 -1.58 -8.49
N ALA A 78 -23.00 -2.61 -7.67
CA ALA A 78 -22.47 -2.65 -6.31
C ALA A 78 -20.93 -2.61 -6.30
N LEU A 79 -20.29 -3.40 -7.16
CA LEU A 79 -18.83 -3.40 -7.33
C LEU A 79 -18.30 -2.04 -7.80
N GLN A 80 -18.98 -1.39 -8.75
CA GLN A 80 -18.60 -0.05 -9.20
C GLN A 80 -18.67 0.97 -8.06
N ARG A 81 -19.70 0.91 -7.21
CA ARG A 81 -19.79 1.78 -6.02
C ARG A 81 -18.65 1.50 -5.04
N GLN A 82 -18.34 0.22 -4.77
CA GLN A 82 -17.24 -0.16 -3.88
C GLN A 82 -15.88 0.33 -4.42
N LEU A 83 -15.64 0.17 -5.72
CA LEU A 83 -14.43 0.68 -6.36
C LEU A 83 -14.31 2.20 -6.21
N HIS A 84 -15.42 2.92 -6.43
CA HIS A 84 -15.44 4.37 -6.26
C HIS A 84 -15.13 4.81 -4.82
N PHE A 85 -15.69 4.13 -3.81
CA PHE A 85 -15.35 4.39 -2.41
C PHE A 85 -13.88 4.11 -2.10
N LEU A 86 -13.31 3.03 -2.65
CA LEU A 86 -11.89 2.73 -2.49
C LEU A 86 -10.99 3.80 -3.12
N THR A 87 -11.38 4.35 -4.27
CA THR A 87 -10.65 5.47 -4.91
C THR A 87 -10.66 6.71 -4.03
N ILE A 88 -11.82 7.12 -3.51
CA ILE A 88 -11.94 8.28 -2.60
C ILE A 88 -11.07 8.05 -1.35
N TRP A 89 -11.20 6.88 -0.72
CA TRP A 89 -10.43 6.56 0.48
C TRP A 89 -8.92 6.58 0.23
N HIS A 90 -8.49 6.04 -0.92
CA HIS A 90 -7.08 6.09 -1.33
C HIS A 90 -6.58 7.53 -1.48
N ASP A 91 -7.35 8.39 -2.11
CA ASP A 91 -6.98 9.81 -2.31
C ASP A 91 -6.91 10.56 -0.97
N ASP A 92 -7.82 10.29 -0.04
CA ASP A 92 -7.79 10.85 1.31
C ASP A 92 -6.56 10.39 2.10
N VAL A 93 -6.21 9.10 2.03
CA VAL A 93 -5.01 8.56 2.67
C VAL A 93 -3.75 9.21 2.09
N LEU A 94 -3.67 9.38 0.76
CA LEU A 94 -2.55 10.08 0.13
C LEU A 94 -2.46 11.54 0.57
N LYS A 95 -3.61 12.23 0.67
CA LYS A 95 -3.65 13.63 1.12
C LYS A 95 -3.14 13.78 2.56
N VAL A 96 -3.59 12.92 3.47
CA VAL A 96 -3.11 12.90 4.87
C VAL A 96 -1.62 12.55 4.93
N HIS A 97 -1.15 11.59 4.15
CA HIS A 97 0.26 11.23 4.10
C HIS A 97 1.13 12.40 3.64
N ASN A 98 0.75 13.08 2.54
CA ASN A 98 1.46 14.24 2.03
C ASN A 98 1.48 15.41 3.03
N SER A 99 0.36 15.68 3.70
CA SER A 99 0.29 16.71 4.75
C SER A 99 1.20 16.38 5.94
N ASN A 100 1.20 15.13 6.42
CA ASN A 100 2.10 14.71 7.49
C ASN A 100 3.58 14.79 7.08
N MET A 101 3.90 14.46 5.83
CA MET A 101 5.25 14.56 5.29
C MET A 101 5.72 16.02 5.25
N GLN A 102 4.87 16.94 4.79
CA GLN A 102 5.16 18.38 4.79
C GLN A 102 5.38 18.91 6.22
N HIS A 103 4.49 18.55 7.17
CA HIS A 103 4.67 18.95 8.57
C HIS A 103 5.96 18.41 9.17
N PHE A 104 6.37 17.19 8.83
CA PHE A 104 7.64 16.63 9.29
C PHE A 104 8.84 17.37 8.69
N GLU A 105 8.79 17.74 7.41
CA GLU A 105 9.83 18.55 6.76
C GLU A 105 9.93 19.96 7.38
N GLU A 106 8.80 20.61 7.64
CA GLU A 106 8.74 21.91 8.32
C GLU A 106 9.32 21.84 9.72
N MET A 107 8.91 20.83 10.51
CA MET A 107 9.43 20.62 11.85
C MET A 107 10.95 20.34 11.84
N ASN A 108 11.43 19.49 10.93
CA ASN A 108 12.86 19.24 10.79
C ASN A 108 13.64 20.49 10.37
N ARG A 109 13.08 21.33 9.50
CA ARG A 109 13.70 22.60 9.10
C ARG A 109 13.80 23.56 10.27
N ALA A 110 12.71 23.74 11.01
CA ALA A 110 12.69 24.58 12.22
C ALA A 110 13.72 24.11 13.26
N LEU A 111 13.82 22.79 13.47
CA LEU A 111 14.79 22.20 14.38
C LEU A 111 16.24 22.38 13.90
N MET A 112 16.51 22.25 12.61
CA MET A 112 17.84 22.55 12.06
C MET A 112 18.20 24.02 12.25
N ASP A 113 17.27 24.93 11.98
CA ASP A 113 17.48 26.37 12.12
C ASP A 113 17.78 26.74 13.59
N GLU A 114 17.00 26.20 14.54
CA GLU A 114 17.23 26.37 15.97
C GLU A 114 18.59 25.78 16.41
N THR A 115 18.92 24.57 15.95
CA THR A 115 20.21 23.92 16.25
C THR A 115 21.38 24.74 15.70
N ASN A 116 21.26 25.28 14.50
CA ASN A 116 22.28 26.13 13.88
C ASN A 116 22.42 27.47 14.62
N SER A 117 21.31 28.08 15.05
CA SER A 117 21.33 29.29 15.87
C SER A 117 22.07 29.06 17.18
N LEU A 118 21.70 28.02 17.94
CA LEU A 118 22.33 27.69 19.21
C LEU A 118 23.82 27.35 19.03
N ARG A 119 24.18 26.66 17.94
CA ARG A 119 25.58 26.38 17.62
C ARG A 119 26.38 27.67 17.39
N ASN A 120 25.81 28.63 16.66
CA ASN A 120 26.45 29.91 16.38
C ASN A 120 26.58 30.77 17.64
N GLU A 121 25.57 30.77 18.51
CA GLU A 121 25.64 31.43 19.82
C GLU A 121 26.75 30.83 20.69
N LEU A 122 26.86 29.50 20.71
CA LEU A 122 27.89 28.80 21.48
C LEU A 122 29.31 29.06 20.95
N ILE A 123 29.48 29.13 19.63
CA ILE A 123 30.75 29.53 19.00
C ILE A 123 31.10 30.97 19.41
N THR A 124 30.14 31.89 19.35
CA THR A 124 30.33 33.30 19.74
C THR A 124 30.73 33.42 21.22
N ALA A 125 30.02 32.73 22.12
CA ALA A 125 30.32 32.70 23.53
C ALA A 125 31.73 32.12 23.81
N ARG A 126 32.12 31.05 23.10
CA ARG A 126 33.45 30.44 23.23
C ARG A 126 34.56 31.38 22.79
N ASN A 127 34.34 32.17 21.73
CA ASN A 127 35.31 33.17 21.26
C ASN A 127 35.46 34.31 22.27
N MET A 128 34.35 34.84 22.80
CA MET A 128 34.39 35.85 23.87
C MET A 128 35.15 35.37 25.10
N ASN A 129 34.95 34.10 25.50
CA ASN A 129 35.66 33.51 26.63
C ASN A 129 37.18 33.40 26.38
N LYS A 130 37.59 33.00 25.16
CA LYS A 130 39.01 33.01 24.77
C LYS A 130 39.64 34.40 24.85
N ASP A 131 38.92 35.43 24.44
CA ASP A 131 39.44 36.80 24.49
C ASP A 131 39.56 37.30 25.93
N LEU A 132 38.60 36.97 26.79
CA LEU A 132 38.67 37.26 28.23
C LEU A 132 39.85 36.55 28.90
N GLN A 133 40.10 35.28 28.54
CA GLN A 133 41.23 34.52 29.05
C GLN A 133 42.57 35.23 28.74
N LYS A 134 42.73 35.73 27.50
CA LYS A 134 43.91 36.50 27.10
C LYS A 134 44.07 37.79 27.90
N THR A 135 42.98 38.54 28.12
CA THR A 135 43.05 39.75 28.96
C THR A 135 43.41 39.44 30.41
N ILE A 136 42.92 38.33 30.97
CA ILE A 136 43.29 37.89 32.33
C ILE A 136 44.78 37.55 32.40
N GLU A 137 45.31 36.84 31.41
CA GLU A 137 46.74 36.51 31.34
C GLU A 137 47.60 37.77 31.20
N GLN A 138 47.18 38.72 30.36
CA GLN A 138 47.87 40.00 30.21
C GLN A 138 47.87 40.81 31.51
N LEU A 139 46.75 40.90 32.23
CA LEU A 139 46.65 41.58 33.51
C LEU A 139 47.53 40.91 34.58
N LYS A 140 47.56 39.58 34.62
CA LYS A 140 48.46 38.83 35.51
C LYS A 140 49.94 39.14 35.23
N ALA A 141 50.33 39.19 33.97
CA ALA A 141 51.69 39.56 33.57
C ALA A 141 52.05 40.99 33.99
N ASN A 142 51.14 41.95 33.76
CA ASN A 142 51.31 43.36 34.15
C ASN A 142 51.40 43.55 35.68
N ILE A 143 50.62 42.79 36.45
CA ILE A 143 50.73 42.80 37.92
C ILE A 143 52.09 42.23 38.36
N GLY A 144 52.56 41.16 37.70
CA GLY A 144 53.89 40.59 37.96
C GLY A 144 55.02 41.59 37.74
N THR A 145 55.01 42.30 36.60
CA THR A 145 56.00 43.35 36.31
C THR A 145 55.90 44.54 37.26
N ALA A 146 54.68 45.02 37.57
CA ALA A 146 54.47 46.09 38.55
C ALA A 146 55.00 45.70 39.95
N ARG A 147 54.80 44.45 40.38
CA ARG A 147 55.30 43.94 41.65
C ARG A 147 56.83 43.87 41.69
N ASN A 148 57.46 43.42 40.60
CA ASN A 148 58.92 43.37 40.48
C ASN A 148 59.54 44.79 40.44
N ASN A 149 58.89 45.74 39.77
CA ASN A 149 59.33 47.13 39.70
C ASN A 149 59.14 47.86 41.05
N ALA A 150 58.07 47.58 41.78
CA ALA A 150 57.84 48.13 43.13
C ALA A 150 58.86 47.60 44.15
N ALA A 151 59.40 46.39 43.97
CA ALA A 151 60.48 45.85 44.79
C ALA A 151 61.85 46.53 44.54
N ALA A 152 61.99 47.29 43.43
CA ALA A 152 63.23 47.95 43.02
C ALA A 152 63.31 49.46 43.40
N LEU A 153 62.26 50.05 43.98
CA LEU A 153 62.17 51.49 44.29
C LEU A 153 62.07 51.78 45.81
N PRO A 154 62.75 52.81 46.34
CA PRO A 154 62.66 53.19 47.75
C PRO A 154 61.26 53.73 48.14
N ALA A 155 60.52 52.91 48.91
CA ALA A 155 59.48 53.16 49.92
C ALA A 155 58.45 54.34 49.87
N TYR A 156 58.43 55.23 48.89
CA TYR A 156 57.51 56.37 48.89
C TYR A 156 56.77 56.48 47.54
N TYR A 157 55.46 56.18 47.55
CA TYR A 157 54.48 56.25 46.44
C TYR A 157 54.29 55.08 45.42
N PRO A 158 54.00 53.82 45.83
CA PRO A 158 53.46 52.82 44.90
C PRO A 158 52.06 52.23 45.25
N VAL A 159 51.34 52.75 46.24
CA VAL A 159 50.11 52.11 46.76
C VAL A 159 48.89 52.27 45.83
N HIS A 160 48.77 53.38 45.09
CA HIS A 160 47.54 53.73 44.38
C HIS A 160 47.36 53.01 43.03
N ILE A 161 48.44 52.67 42.32
CA ILE A 161 48.36 51.97 41.03
C ILE A 161 48.02 50.49 41.23
N ASN A 162 48.55 49.90 42.31
CA ASN A 162 48.32 48.50 42.64
C ASN A 162 46.86 48.26 43.07
N THR A 163 46.24 49.23 43.75
CA THR A 163 44.82 49.16 44.13
C THR A 163 43.89 49.27 42.92
N THR A 164 44.19 50.13 41.94
CA THR A 164 43.38 50.22 40.71
C THR A 164 43.42 48.93 39.89
N LEU A 165 44.60 48.35 39.66
CA LEU A 165 44.74 47.08 38.93
C LEU A 165 44.09 45.91 39.66
N GLN A 166 44.10 45.92 41.00
CA GLN A 166 43.43 44.91 41.80
C GLN A 166 41.91 45.00 41.64
N ASN A 167 41.34 46.21 41.62
CA ASN A 167 39.91 46.42 41.39
C ASN A 167 39.48 45.97 39.98
N ASP A 168 40.29 46.28 38.95
CA ASP A 168 40.01 45.84 37.58
C ASP A 168 40.06 44.32 37.45
N LEU A 169 41.02 43.67 38.12
CA LEU A 169 41.12 42.20 38.17
C LEU A 169 39.90 41.58 38.86
N GLU A 170 39.41 42.18 39.95
CA GLU A 170 38.19 41.71 40.63
C GLU A 170 36.94 41.92 39.78
N HIS A 171 36.87 43.03 39.04
CA HIS A 171 35.78 43.29 38.11
C HIS A 171 35.75 42.27 36.96
N GLU A 172 36.89 41.94 36.37
CA GLU A 172 36.98 40.89 35.32
C GLU A 172 36.69 39.49 35.87
N LYS A 173 37.12 39.17 37.11
CA LYS A 173 36.72 37.92 37.78
C LYS A 173 35.20 37.83 37.95
N ALA A 174 34.53 38.93 38.29
CA ALA A 174 33.08 38.96 38.42
C ALA A 174 32.37 38.76 37.06
N LYS A 175 32.89 39.35 35.98
CA LYS A 175 32.39 39.08 34.61
C LYS A 175 32.58 37.63 34.21
N ASN A 176 33.75 37.04 34.50
CA ASN A 176 34.02 35.65 34.16
C ASN A 176 33.05 34.69 34.91
N LYS A 177 32.83 34.94 36.20
CA LYS A 177 31.83 34.19 36.98
C LYS A 177 30.42 34.29 36.39
N THR A 178 30.05 35.47 35.87
CA THR A 178 28.75 35.67 35.20
C THR A 178 28.65 34.88 33.89
N LEU A 179 29.75 34.77 33.15
CA LEU A 179 29.81 33.95 31.94
C LEU A 179 29.78 32.45 32.23
N GLU A 180 30.49 31.99 33.27
CA GLU A 180 30.40 30.60 33.74
C GLU A 180 28.97 30.22 34.10
N GLN A 181 28.23 31.12 34.76
CA GLN A 181 26.80 30.92 35.04
C GLN A 181 25.97 30.84 33.75
N LYS A 182 26.21 31.70 32.76
CA LYS A 182 25.52 31.63 31.46
C LYS A 182 25.84 30.34 30.70
N VAL A 183 27.08 29.85 30.75
CA VAL A 183 27.47 28.58 30.14
C VAL A 183 26.72 27.43 30.81
N ALA A 184 26.69 27.39 32.15
CA ALA A 184 25.94 26.37 32.88
C ALA A 184 24.43 26.42 32.58
N GLU A 185 23.86 27.62 32.42
CA GLU A 185 22.45 27.79 32.03
C GLU A 185 22.19 27.26 30.61
N LEU A 186 23.07 27.56 29.65
CA LEU A 186 22.95 27.06 28.28
C LEU A 186 23.14 25.55 28.20
N GLU A 187 24.06 24.98 28.98
CA GLU A 187 24.23 23.52 29.08
C GLU A 187 22.98 22.85 29.66
N ALA A 188 22.35 23.44 30.69
CA ALA A 188 21.10 22.94 31.24
C ALA A 188 19.94 23.03 30.25
N LYS A 189 19.86 24.11 29.46
CA LYS A 189 18.87 24.22 28.36
C LYS A 189 19.11 23.18 27.28
N TRP A 190 20.37 22.95 26.92
CA TRP A 190 20.74 21.93 25.94
C TRP A 190 20.39 20.51 26.41
N THR A 191 20.69 20.17 27.66
CA THR A 191 20.33 18.85 28.22
C THR A 191 18.82 18.67 28.30
N SER A 192 18.07 19.70 28.72
CA SER A 192 16.61 19.67 28.72
C SER A 192 16.03 19.47 27.32
N LYS A 193 16.53 20.19 26.31
CA LYS A 193 16.09 20.02 24.91
C LYS A 193 16.44 18.62 24.37
N LYS A 194 17.62 18.09 24.71
CA LYS A 194 18.03 16.73 24.37
C LYS A 194 17.08 15.68 24.97
N GLU A 195 16.62 15.85 26.21
CA GLU A 195 15.63 14.96 26.84
C GLU A 195 14.27 15.05 26.14
N GLU A 196 13.84 16.26 25.75
CA GLU A 196 12.62 16.46 24.96
C GLU A 196 12.70 15.70 23.62
N PHE A 197 13.82 15.78 22.91
CA PHE A 197 14.06 15.02 21.68
C PHE A 197 13.99 13.51 21.90
N LEU A 198 14.64 13.00 22.95
CA LEU A 198 14.59 11.58 23.29
C LEU A 198 13.17 11.12 23.61
N SER A 199 12.37 11.99 24.25
CA SER A 199 10.94 11.74 24.51
C SER A 199 10.13 11.64 23.21
N ILE A 200 10.32 12.58 22.28
CA ILE A 200 9.65 12.57 20.97
C ILE A 200 10.01 11.32 20.17
N ILE A 201 11.30 10.95 20.12
CA ILE A 201 11.76 9.71 19.48
C ILE A 201 11.09 8.50 20.14
N GLY A 202 10.97 8.48 21.47
CA GLY A 202 10.25 7.43 22.19
C GLY A 202 8.77 7.32 21.81
N VAL A 203 8.07 8.44 21.60
CA VAL A 203 6.68 8.45 21.11
C VAL A 203 6.60 7.95 19.67
N MET A 204 7.51 8.37 18.79
CA MET A 204 7.54 7.92 17.39
C MET A 204 7.80 6.41 17.28
N ASN A 205 8.73 5.87 18.08
CA ASN A 205 9.01 4.43 18.12
C ASN A 205 7.77 3.63 18.57
N ARG A 206 7.06 4.07 19.62
CA ARG A 206 5.82 3.42 20.04
C ARG A 206 4.73 3.44 18.96
N LYS A 207 4.62 4.53 18.21
CA LYS A 207 3.70 4.62 17.06
C LYS A 207 4.10 3.65 15.94
N LEU A 208 5.40 3.55 15.64
CA LEU A 208 5.93 2.61 14.64
C LEU A 208 5.61 1.16 15.03
N GLU A 209 5.89 0.77 16.28
CA GLU A 209 5.55 -0.56 16.81
C GLU A 209 4.04 -0.85 16.77
N SER A 210 3.19 0.17 16.95
CA SER A 210 1.74 0.02 16.81
C SER A 210 1.33 -0.24 15.35
N VAL A 211 1.95 0.46 14.40
CA VAL A 211 1.69 0.28 12.95
C VAL A 211 2.20 -1.09 12.49
N GLU A 212 3.36 -1.54 12.96
CA GLU A 212 3.90 -2.87 12.64
C GLU A 212 3.00 -3.99 13.18
N ARG A 213 2.46 -3.85 14.40
CA ARG A 213 1.46 -4.78 14.94
C ARG A 213 0.18 -4.81 14.11
N ALA A 214 -0.32 -3.65 13.68
CA ALA A 214 -1.50 -3.59 12.81
C ALA A 214 -1.24 -4.23 11.44
N LYS A 215 -0.05 -4.02 10.86
CA LYS A 215 0.39 -4.67 9.62
C LYS A 215 0.42 -6.19 9.76
N ALA A 216 1.04 -6.72 10.82
CA ALA A 216 1.08 -8.15 11.10
C ALA A 216 -0.33 -8.76 11.24
N SER A 217 -1.25 -8.04 11.89
CA SER A 217 -2.66 -8.45 11.99
C SER A 217 -3.36 -8.50 10.63
N LEU A 218 -3.11 -7.53 9.74
CA LEU A 218 -3.66 -7.52 8.39
C LEU A 218 -3.10 -8.65 7.52
N GLU A 219 -1.79 -8.95 7.62
CA GLU A 219 -1.16 -10.09 6.94
C GLU A 219 -1.77 -11.43 7.38
N GLN A 220 -2.11 -11.56 8.66
CA GLN A 220 -2.80 -12.74 9.18
C GLN A 220 -4.21 -12.90 8.58
N GLU A 221 -5.01 -11.83 8.55
CA GLU A 221 -6.35 -11.88 7.94
C GLU A 221 -6.26 -12.11 6.43
N PHE A 222 -5.28 -11.54 5.72
CA PHE A 222 -5.03 -11.83 4.31
C PHE A 222 -4.74 -13.32 4.07
N THR A 223 -3.90 -13.92 4.92
CA THR A 223 -3.58 -15.36 4.85
C THR A 223 -4.83 -16.23 5.06
N LYS A 224 -5.70 -15.84 5.98
CA LYS A 224 -6.99 -16.51 6.25
C LYS A 224 -7.95 -16.39 5.07
N ILE A 225 -8.09 -15.20 4.47
CA ILE A 225 -8.91 -14.99 3.27
C ILE A 225 -8.36 -15.81 2.10
N SER A 226 -7.04 -15.84 1.91
CA SER A 226 -6.39 -16.65 0.89
C SER A 226 -6.69 -18.15 1.06
N PHE A 227 -6.67 -18.66 2.29
CA PHE A 227 -7.06 -20.03 2.58
C PHE A 227 -8.55 -20.30 2.28
N GLN A 228 -9.43 -19.38 2.66
CA GLN A 228 -10.87 -19.47 2.34
C GLN A 228 -11.11 -19.48 0.83
N LYS A 229 -10.41 -18.63 0.08
CA LYS A 229 -10.46 -18.59 -1.39
C LYS A 229 -10.08 -19.94 -1.98
N LYS A 230 -8.95 -20.53 -1.58
CA LYS A 230 -8.54 -21.88 -2.02
C LYS A 230 -9.57 -22.96 -1.67
N GLY A 231 -10.21 -22.85 -0.51
CA GLY A 231 -11.29 -23.75 -0.11
C GLY A 231 -12.52 -23.65 -1.01
N LEU A 232 -12.89 -22.42 -1.42
CA LEU A 232 -13.98 -22.18 -2.35
C LEU A 232 -13.62 -22.65 -3.77
N GLU A 233 -12.42 -22.38 -4.25
CA GLU A 233 -11.92 -22.88 -5.54
C GLU A 233 -12.00 -24.41 -5.61
N LYS A 234 -11.60 -25.11 -4.55
CA LYS A 234 -11.72 -26.57 -4.47
C LYS A 234 -13.17 -27.06 -4.48
N LYS A 235 -14.09 -26.33 -3.82
CA LYS A 235 -15.53 -26.64 -3.87
C LYS A 235 -16.10 -26.41 -5.27
N LEU A 236 -15.67 -25.35 -5.94
CA LEU A 236 -16.07 -25.04 -7.31
C LEU A 236 -15.66 -26.17 -8.26
N LEU A 237 -14.40 -26.60 -8.18
CA LEU A 237 -13.86 -27.77 -8.90
C LEU A 237 -14.63 -29.07 -8.61
N SER A 238 -15.16 -29.25 -7.39
CA SER A 238 -15.95 -30.44 -7.06
C SER A 238 -17.41 -30.38 -7.55
N LEU A 239 -17.92 -29.18 -7.85
CA LEU A 239 -19.26 -28.94 -8.37
C LEU A 239 -19.29 -28.98 -9.91
N GLU A 240 -18.15 -28.77 -10.56
CA GLU A 240 -17.95 -29.15 -11.96
C GLU A 240 -17.99 -30.68 -12.08
N GLY A 241 -19.18 -31.21 -12.37
CA GLY A 241 -19.37 -32.63 -12.65
C GLY A 241 -18.50 -33.10 -13.84
N PRO A 242 -18.31 -34.43 -14.00
CA PRO A 242 -17.45 -35.00 -15.04
C PRO A 242 -17.84 -34.63 -16.49
N GLU A 243 -19.03 -34.06 -16.72
CA GLU A 243 -19.47 -33.58 -18.04
C GLU A 243 -18.82 -32.27 -18.50
N ILE A 244 -18.26 -31.44 -17.59
CA ILE A 244 -17.49 -30.23 -17.96
C ILE A 244 -15.98 -30.51 -17.93
N ALA A 245 -15.54 -31.53 -17.17
CA ALA A 245 -14.14 -31.92 -17.05
C ALA A 245 -13.47 -32.32 -18.38
N LEU A 246 -14.24 -32.71 -19.40
CA LEU A 246 -13.71 -33.10 -20.72
C LEU A 246 -13.24 -31.91 -21.59
N VAL A 247 -13.57 -30.67 -21.23
CA VAL A 247 -13.13 -29.48 -21.99
C VAL A 247 -11.99 -28.74 -21.28
N CYS A 248 -11.84 -28.90 -19.97
CA CYS A 248 -10.86 -28.12 -19.19
C CYS A 248 -9.59 -28.90 -18.77
N HIS A 249 -9.53 -30.23 -18.93
CA HIS A 249 -8.37 -31.04 -18.52
C HIS A 249 -7.26 -31.21 -19.60
N SER A 250 -7.26 -30.44 -20.69
CA SER A 250 -6.17 -30.48 -21.69
C SER A 250 -5.26 -29.25 -21.70
N VAL A 251 -5.33 -28.38 -20.68
CA VAL A 251 -4.36 -27.29 -20.51
C VAL A 251 -3.63 -27.48 -19.17
N ASP A 252 -2.97 -28.63 -19.05
CA ASP A 252 -1.90 -28.78 -18.08
C ASP A 252 -0.74 -27.86 -18.48
N TRP A 253 -0.33 -26.99 -17.56
CA TRP A 253 0.81 -26.07 -17.68
C TRP A 253 2.17 -26.79 -17.62
N ASN A 254 2.26 -27.98 -18.22
CA ASN A 254 3.54 -28.50 -18.67
C ASN A 254 3.65 -28.03 -20.12
N MET A 255 4.31 -26.89 -20.34
CA MET A 255 4.66 -26.45 -21.70
C MET A 255 5.45 -27.59 -22.32
N ASP A 256 4.74 -28.38 -23.12
CA ASP A 256 5.27 -29.48 -23.87
C ASP A 256 6.46 -28.94 -24.66
N THR A 257 7.59 -29.64 -24.64
CA THR A 257 8.82 -29.26 -25.36
C THR A 257 8.52 -28.88 -26.81
N THR A 258 7.46 -29.47 -27.36
CA THR A 258 6.81 -29.21 -28.64
C THR A 258 6.25 -27.80 -28.81
N LEU A 259 5.61 -27.21 -27.79
CA LEU A 259 5.11 -25.83 -27.82
C LEU A 259 6.26 -24.82 -27.69
N TRP A 260 7.30 -25.14 -26.92
CA TRP A 260 8.52 -24.31 -26.85
C TRP A 260 9.29 -24.33 -28.18
N SER A 261 9.39 -25.51 -28.82
CA SER A 261 9.91 -25.64 -30.17
C SER A 261 9.04 -24.93 -31.21
N GLN A 262 7.71 -25.02 -31.15
CA GLN A 262 6.81 -24.28 -32.06
C GLN A 262 6.85 -22.77 -31.83
N THR A 263 7.07 -22.31 -30.60
CA THR A 263 7.22 -20.88 -30.29
C THR A 263 8.57 -20.36 -30.76
N ASN A 264 9.64 -21.14 -30.65
CA ASN A 264 10.95 -20.82 -31.22
C ASN A 264 10.94 -20.88 -32.76
N GLU A 265 10.24 -21.84 -33.36
CA GLU A 265 10.07 -21.95 -34.81
C GLU A 265 9.20 -20.79 -35.34
N PHE A 266 8.18 -20.37 -34.57
CA PHE A 266 7.41 -19.16 -34.86
C PHE A 266 8.26 -17.89 -34.76
N LEU A 267 9.13 -17.77 -33.74
CA LEU A 267 10.06 -16.65 -33.55
C LEU A 267 11.20 -16.62 -34.58
N GLU A 268 11.67 -17.77 -35.06
CA GLU A 268 12.61 -17.89 -36.18
C GLU A 268 11.94 -17.57 -37.52
N SER A 269 10.64 -17.86 -37.67
CA SER A 269 9.83 -17.51 -38.85
C SER A 269 9.36 -16.04 -38.87
N SER A 270 9.18 -15.43 -37.69
CA SER A 270 8.70 -14.06 -37.54
C SER A 270 9.86 -13.05 -37.56
N GLY A 271 10.49 -12.93 -38.73
CA GLY A 271 11.36 -11.80 -39.09
C GLY A 271 12.72 -11.75 -38.35
N PRO A 272 13.86 -11.84 -39.05
CA PRO A 272 15.20 -11.93 -38.44
C PRO A 272 15.62 -10.73 -37.56
N CYS A 273 14.85 -9.64 -37.52
CA CYS A 273 15.19 -8.43 -36.77
C CYS A 273 14.87 -8.52 -35.27
N LEU A 274 13.78 -9.19 -34.86
CA LEU A 274 13.40 -9.28 -33.44
C LEU A 274 14.26 -10.28 -32.66
N THR A 275 14.66 -11.38 -33.30
CA THR A 275 15.50 -12.42 -32.71
C THR A 275 16.95 -11.94 -32.52
N LEU A 276 17.45 -11.10 -33.43
CA LEU A 276 18.76 -10.45 -33.30
C LEU A 276 18.79 -9.44 -32.13
N CYS A 277 17.76 -8.60 -31.99
CA CYS A 277 17.70 -7.63 -30.88
C CYS A 277 17.57 -8.31 -29.50
N ALA A 278 16.81 -9.41 -29.41
CA ALA A 278 16.71 -10.19 -28.17
C ALA A 278 18.03 -10.93 -27.83
N GLY A 279 18.71 -11.48 -28.84
CA GLY A 279 20.01 -12.13 -28.67
C GLY A 279 21.11 -11.17 -28.23
N GLU A 280 21.18 -9.98 -28.84
CA GLU A 280 22.15 -8.93 -28.50
C GLU A 280 21.91 -8.37 -27.09
N THR A 281 20.66 -8.19 -26.68
CA THR A 281 20.33 -7.72 -25.32
C THR A 281 20.67 -8.75 -24.26
N VAL A 282 20.37 -10.03 -24.49
CA VAL A 282 20.76 -11.12 -23.58
C VAL A 282 22.28 -11.23 -23.50
N ALA A 283 23.00 -11.20 -24.63
CA ALA A 283 24.46 -11.24 -24.63
C ALA A 283 25.08 -10.04 -23.87
N SER A 284 24.54 -8.84 -24.09
CA SER A 284 24.97 -7.61 -23.39
C SER A 284 24.78 -7.70 -21.88
N LEU A 285 23.59 -8.13 -21.43
CA LEU A 285 23.30 -8.34 -20.00
C LEU A 285 24.20 -9.42 -19.38
N THR A 286 24.51 -10.47 -20.15
CA THR A 286 25.39 -11.56 -19.69
C THR A 286 26.85 -11.07 -19.53
N HIS A 287 27.31 -10.20 -20.44
CA HIS A 287 28.62 -9.54 -20.33
C HIS A 287 28.68 -8.55 -19.15
N GLN A 288 27.62 -7.78 -18.90
CA GLN A 288 27.52 -6.91 -17.72
C GLN A 288 27.58 -7.70 -16.41
N LEU A 289 26.82 -8.79 -16.31
CA LEU A 289 26.84 -9.65 -15.13
C LEU A 289 28.24 -10.23 -14.87
N LYS A 290 28.96 -10.61 -15.93
CA LYS A 290 30.34 -11.12 -15.82
C LYS A 290 31.32 -10.03 -15.36
N ALA A 291 31.16 -8.80 -15.85
CA ALA A 291 31.97 -7.67 -15.43
C ALA A 291 31.73 -7.32 -13.95
N GLU A 292 30.47 -7.25 -13.51
CA GLU A 292 30.14 -7.02 -12.09
C GLU A 292 30.69 -8.12 -11.17
N LYS A 293 30.65 -9.38 -11.60
CA LYS A 293 31.29 -10.48 -10.86
C LYS A 293 32.80 -10.28 -10.70
N MET A 294 33.48 -9.74 -11.70
CA MET A 294 34.90 -9.42 -11.59
C MET A 294 35.17 -8.26 -10.62
N TYR A 295 34.35 -7.20 -10.66
CA TYR A 295 34.50 -6.07 -9.73
C TYR A 295 34.24 -6.48 -8.28
N THR A 296 33.21 -7.30 -8.04
CA THR A 296 32.90 -7.80 -6.69
C THR A 296 33.98 -8.73 -6.15
N ASN A 297 34.58 -9.59 -6.98
CA ASN A 297 35.71 -10.41 -6.56
C ASN A 297 36.95 -9.56 -6.24
N ARG A 298 37.28 -8.56 -7.06
CA ARG A 298 38.41 -7.65 -6.80
C ARG A 298 38.20 -6.84 -5.50
N ALA A 299 36.97 -6.43 -5.21
CA ALA A 299 36.63 -5.76 -3.95
C ALA A 299 36.81 -6.68 -2.74
N LYS A 300 36.47 -7.97 -2.85
CA LYS A 300 36.72 -8.97 -1.80
C LYS A 300 38.22 -9.18 -1.57
N ASP A 301 39.02 -9.27 -2.63
CA ASP A 301 40.48 -9.42 -2.51
C ASP A 301 41.13 -8.21 -1.82
N LEU A 302 40.69 -6.99 -2.14
CA LEU A 302 41.14 -5.77 -1.46
C LEU A 302 40.74 -5.74 0.02
N LEU A 303 39.55 -6.23 0.36
CA LEU A 303 39.11 -6.30 1.74
C LEU A 303 39.95 -7.25 2.58
N VAL A 304 40.30 -8.42 2.02
CA VAL A 304 41.24 -9.37 2.65
C VAL A 304 42.61 -8.72 2.83
N GLN A 305 43.13 -8.02 1.81
CA GLN A 305 44.41 -7.33 1.90
C GLN A 305 44.44 -6.26 3.01
N HIS A 306 43.37 -5.48 3.16
CA HIS A 306 43.28 -4.49 4.23
C HIS A 306 43.15 -5.13 5.62
N GLN A 307 42.45 -6.27 5.73
CA GLN A 307 42.35 -7.04 6.96
C GLN A 307 43.73 -7.57 7.40
N ASP A 308 44.55 -8.04 6.45
CA ASP A 308 45.92 -8.51 6.71
C ASP A 308 46.84 -7.36 7.14
N GLN A 309 46.71 -6.18 6.51
CA GLN A 309 47.46 -4.98 6.90
C GLN A 309 47.12 -4.52 8.33
N LEU A 310 45.83 -4.54 8.70
CA LEU A 310 45.39 -4.24 10.07
C LEU A 310 45.95 -5.25 11.07
N THR A 311 45.95 -6.53 10.72
CA THR A 311 46.49 -7.60 11.57
C THR A 311 48.00 -7.43 11.80
N LEU A 312 48.75 -7.04 10.77
CA LEU A 312 50.17 -6.71 10.87
C LEU A 312 50.43 -5.49 11.77
N LEU A 313 49.62 -4.44 11.65
CA LEU A 313 49.71 -3.22 12.46
C LEU A 313 49.42 -3.50 13.94
N ILE A 314 48.36 -4.27 14.23
CA ILE A 314 48.02 -4.70 15.58
C ILE A 314 49.14 -5.55 16.18
N THR A 315 49.72 -6.46 15.38
CA THR A 315 50.85 -7.30 15.82
C THR A 315 52.11 -6.47 16.08
N ALA A 316 52.35 -5.42 15.28
CA ALA A 316 53.47 -4.50 15.48
C ALA A 316 53.30 -3.63 16.73
N LEU A 317 52.08 -3.14 16.98
CA LEU A 317 51.75 -2.34 18.18
C LEU A 317 51.77 -3.17 19.47
N ASN A 318 51.41 -4.46 19.39
CA ASN A 318 51.46 -5.38 20.52
C ASN A 318 52.85 -5.98 20.78
N LYS A 319 53.88 -5.65 19.98
CA LYS A 319 55.25 -5.98 20.38
C LYS A 319 55.58 -5.15 21.62
N PRO A 320 55.90 -5.78 22.76
CA PRO A 320 56.30 -5.05 23.95
C PRO A 320 57.57 -4.30 23.61
N TYR A 321 57.46 -2.98 23.43
CA TYR A 321 58.63 -2.12 23.41
C TYR A 321 59.30 -2.30 24.77
N THR A 322 60.42 -3.03 24.79
CA THR A 322 61.39 -2.94 25.85
C THR A 322 61.93 -1.52 25.80
N CYS A 323 61.22 -0.60 26.47
CA CYS A 323 61.71 0.74 26.77
C CYS A 323 62.95 0.57 27.63
N LYS A 324 64.08 0.41 26.95
CA LYS A 324 65.41 0.49 27.54
C LYS A 324 65.55 1.95 27.93
N THR A 325 65.28 2.18 29.20
CA THR A 325 65.52 3.37 30.01
C THR A 325 66.63 4.26 29.43
N ILE A 326 66.26 5.24 28.61
CA ILE A 326 67.08 6.42 28.36
C ILE A 326 66.69 7.38 29.49
N ILE A 327 67.20 7.13 30.70
CA ILE A 327 67.31 8.20 31.69
C ILE A 327 68.47 9.06 31.18
N SER A 328 68.13 10.09 30.43
CA SER A 328 69.03 11.23 30.23
C SER A 328 69.37 11.78 31.62
N THR A 329 70.67 11.95 31.89
CA THR A 329 71.19 12.53 33.14
C THR A 329 71.01 14.05 33.21
N ASP A 330 70.40 14.66 32.20
CA ASP A 330 70.13 16.10 32.14
C ASP A 330 68.64 16.38 32.42
N PRO A 331 68.28 17.03 33.54
CA PRO A 331 66.89 17.31 33.91
C PRO A 331 66.16 18.20 32.89
N ASN A 332 66.89 18.94 32.05
CA ASN A 332 66.28 19.77 30.99
C ASN A 332 65.81 18.93 29.79
N GLU A 333 66.59 17.95 29.33
CA GLU A 333 66.16 17.03 28.26
C GLU A 333 64.99 16.16 28.71
N ALA A 334 64.98 15.72 29.98
CA ALA A 334 63.88 14.93 30.54
C ALA A 334 62.56 15.71 30.57
N ASN A 335 62.60 17.02 30.84
CA ASN A 335 61.42 17.89 30.78
C ASN A 335 60.95 18.11 29.34
N GLU A 336 61.86 18.32 28.38
CA GLU A 336 61.51 18.52 26.97
C GLU A 336 60.91 17.23 26.35
N VAL A 337 61.45 16.07 26.72
CA VAL A 337 60.86 14.76 26.39
C VAL A 337 59.51 14.55 27.07
N GLY A 338 59.34 15.01 28.33
CA GLY A 338 58.06 14.98 29.03
C GLY A 338 56.98 15.83 28.35
N GLU A 339 57.30 17.05 27.93
CA GLU A 339 56.38 17.94 27.21
C GLU A 339 56.01 17.39 25.82
N THR A 340 56.96 16.79 25.10
CA THR A 340 56.67 16.14 23.81
C THR A 340 55.79 14.90 23.97
N ILE A 341 55.98 14.10 25.03
CA ILE A 341 55.10 12.96 25.34
C ILE A 341 53.68 13.45 25.67
N GLU A 342 53.54 14.49 26.50
CA GLU A 342 52.24 15.03 26.90
C GLU A 342 51.48 15.61 25.70
N THR A 343 52.15 16.36 24.82
CA THR A 343 51.54 16.89 23.59
C THR A 343 51.12 15.78 22.63
N LEU A 344 51.92 14.72 22.50
CA LEU A 344 51.54 13.54 21.71
C LEU A 344 50.34 12.81 22.32
N PHE A 345 50.28 12.70 23.64
CA PHE A 345 49.16 12.04 24.34
C PHE A 345 47.85 12.81 24.13
N GLN A 346 47.88 14.14 24.29
CA GLN A 346 46.73 15.01 24.00
C GLN A 346 46.28 14.90 22.55
N LYS A 347 47.23 14.82 21.61
CA LYS A 347 46.92 14.64 20.18
C LYS A 347 46.26 13.29 19.91
N ILE A 348 46.78 12.21 20.49
CA ILE A 348 46.18 10.87 20.38
C ILE A 348 44.74 10.88 20.92
N GLN A 349 44.52 11.46 22.09
CA GLN A 349 43.19 11.55 22.70
C GLN A 349 42.21 12.35 21.81
N SER A 350 42.65 13.49 21.25
CA SER A 350 41.83 14.28 20.34
C SER A 350 41.46 13.53 19.05
N LEU A 351 42.41 12.77 18.49
CA LEU A 351 42.16 11.95 17.29
C LEU A 351 41.20 10.79 17.60
N GLN A 352 41.29 10.23 18.80
CA GLN A 352 40.41 9.15 19.23
C GLN A 352 38.96 9.63 19.41
N GLU A 353 38.74 10.83 19.96
CA GLU A 353 37.42 11.45 20.02
C GLU A 353 36.83 11.72 18.63
N VAL A 354 37.66 12.21 17.69
CA VAL A 354 37.25 12.42 16.30
C VAL A 354 36.86 11.10 15.62
N LEU A 355 37.62 10.02 15.84
CA LEU A 355 37.29 8.69 15.31
C LEU A 355 35.95 8.19 15.84
N VAL A 356 35.69 8.29 17.15
CA VAL A 356 34.40 7.89 17.75
C VAL A 356 33.25 8.70 17.16
N SER A 357 33.44 10.02 16.97
CA SER A 357 32.44 10.87 16.33
C SER A 357 32.18 10.46 14.87
N LYS A 358 33.21 10.06 14.13
CA LYS A 358 33.09 9.60 12.74
C LYS A 358 32.43 8.23 12.63
N ASP A 359 32.72 7.31 13.54
CA ASP A 359 32.02 6.02 13.61
C ASP A 359 30.53 6.19 13.90
N TYR A 360 30.16 7.14 14.76
CA TYR A 360 28.76 7.48 15.00
C TYR A 360 28.07 8.02 13.73
N GLU A 361 28.74 8.88 12.97
CA GLU A 361 28.26 9.38 11.67
C GLU A 361 28.09 8.25 10.65
N ILE A 362 29.06 7.34 10.55
CA ILE A 362 29.00 6.15 9.68
C ILE A 362 27.80 5.27 10.05
N ASN A 363 27.56 5.03 11.33
CA ASN A 363 26.43 4.22 11.79
C ASN A 363 25.07 4.86 11.47
N GLN A 364 24.95 6.19 11.61
CA GLN A 364 23.75 6.91 11.17
C GLN A 364 23.54 6.82 9.66
N LEU A 365 24.60 6.99 8.87
CA LEU A 365 24.52 6.88 7.41
C LEU A 365 24.13 5.47 6.96
N LYS A 366 24.64 4.42 7.63
CA LYS A 366 24.23 3.03 7.39
C LYS A 366 22.76 2.80 7.71
N ALA A 367 22.26 3.31 8.83
CA ALA A 367 20.85 3.20 9.18
C ALA A 367 19.95 3.90 8.13
N ARG A 368 20.32 5.12 7.73
CA ARG A 368 19.60 5.87 6.68
C ARG A 368 19.63 5.15 5.33
N LYS A 369 20.77 4.56 4.96
CA LYS A 369 20.91 3.76 3.74
C LYS A 369 19.91 2.58 3.73
N ASN A 370 19.81 1.83 4.82
CA ASN A 370 18.90 0.68 4.90
C ASN A 370 17.43 1.10 4.75
N VAL A 371 17.04 2.25 5.32
CA VAL A 371 15.68 2.82 5.14
C VAL A 371 15.42 3.15 3.66
N LEU A 372 16.38 3.82 3.00
CA LEU A 372 16.27 4.16 1.58
C LEU A 372 16.23 2.91 0.68
N GLU A 373 16.95 1.84 1.02
CA GLU A 373 16.87 0.56 0.29
C GLU A 373 15.47 -0.05 0.37
N LEU A 374 14.83 -0.03 1.55
CA LEU A 374 13.46 -0.50 1.73
C LEU A 374 12.44 0.33 0.93
N GLU A 375 12.59 1.66 0.94
CA GLU A 375 11.74 2.55 0.14
C GLU A 375 11.91 2.31 -1.37
N ASN A 376 13.13 2.00 -1.81
CA ASN A 376 13.41 1.69 -3.20
C ASN A 376 12.77 0.34 -3.63
N GLU A 377 12.73 -0.66 -2.75
CA GLU A 377 11.99 -1.90 -2.99
C GLU A 377 10.48 -1.64 -3.15
N LYS A 378 9.90 -0.79 -2.29
CA LYS A 378 8.49 -0.37 -2.40
C LYS A 378 8.22 0.34 -3.73
N LEU A 379 9.13 1.21 -4.17
CA LEU A 379 9.04 1.87 -5.48
C LEU A 379 9.06 0.86 -6.63
N GLY A 380 9.87 -0.20 -6.53
CA GLY A 380 9.89 -1.30 -7.48
C GLY A 380 8.55 -2.02 -7.61
N ILE A 381 7.90 -2.32 -6.48
CA ILE A 381 6.56 -2.94 -6.46
C ILE A 381 5.52 -2.02 -7.10
N LEU A 382 5.51 -0.73 -6.74
CA LEU A 382 4.58 0.26 -7.29
C LEU A 382 4.73 0.39 -8.81
N LYS A 383 5.97 0.40 -9.33
CA LYS A 383 6.23 0.42 -10.78
C LYS A 383 5.65 -0.82 -11.46
N SER A 384 5.86 -2.01 -10.91
CA SER A 384 5.28 -3.25 -11.43
C SER A 384 3.76 -3.22 -11.42
N GLN A 385 3.14 -2.70 -10.36
CA GLN A 385 1.68 -2.55 -10.26
C GLN A 385 1.12 -1.62 -11.34
N VAL A 386 1.78 -0.49 -11.61
CA VAL A 386 1.39 0.43 -12.69
C VAL A 386 1.44 -0.24 -14.06
N VAL A 387 2.46 -1.08 -14.32
CA VAL A 387 2.58 -1.83 -15.57
C VAL A 387 1.43 -2.83 -15.73
N VAL A 388 1.10 -3.58 -14.67
CA VAL A 388 -0.03 -4.53 -14.68
C VAL A 388 -1.35 -3.80 -14.94
N TYR A 389 -1.65 -2.74 -14.19
CA TYR A 389 -2.89 -1.97 -14.40
C TYR A 389 -2.99 -1.34 -15.78
N ARG A 390 -1.86 -0.86 -16.34
CA ARG A 390 -1.84 -0.37 -17.72
C ARG A 390 -2.16 -1.49 -18.71
N SER A 391 -1.61 -2.68 -18.52
CA SER A 391 -1.88 -3.85 -19.36
C SER A 391 -3.36 -4.24 -19.28
N ASP A 392 -3.90 -4.35 -18.07
CA ASP A 392 -5.29 -4.73 -17.83
C ASP A 392 -6.26 -3.70 -18.43
N TYR A 393 -5.96 -2.41 -18.28
CA TYR A 393 -6.75 -1.33 -18.89
C TYR A 393 -6.77 -1.43 -20.42
N LEU A 394 -5.63 -1.71 -21.06
CA LEU A 394 -5.57 -1.87 -22.51
C LEU A 394 -6.32 -3.11 -23.00
N ALA A 395 -6.24 -4.21 -22.25
CA ALA A 395 -7.00 -5.42 -22.53
C ALA A 395 -8.51 -5.16 -22.45
N GLU A 396 -8.97 -4.53 -21.36
CA GLU A 396 -10.39 -4.17 -21.16
C GLU A 396 -10.90 -3.17 -22.20
N ARG A 397 -10.06 -2.22 -22.60
CA ARG A 397 -10.41 -1.31 -23.70
C ARG A 397 -10.64 -2.08 -24.99
N LYS A 398 -9.75 -3.01 -25.34
CA LYS A 398 -9.84 -3.81 -26.56
C LYS A 398 -11.08 -4.70 -26.55
N THR A 399 -11.41 -5.36 -25.43
CA THR A 399 -12.62 -6.17 -25.32
C THR A 399 -13.87 -5.30 -25.48
N ARG A 400 -13.89 -4.10 -24.88
CA ARG A 400 -15.00 -3.15 -25.01
C ARG A 400 -15.19 -2.63 -26.43
N GLU A 401 -14.10 -2.38 -27.15
CA GLU A 401 -14.14 -2.02 -28.58
C GLU A 401 -14.76 -3.15 -29.41
N THR A 402 -14.33 -4.41 -29.20
CA THR A 402 -14.92 -5.58 -29.87
C THR A 402 -16.43 -5.71 -29.57
N ILE A 403 -16.84 -5.59 -28.31
CA ILE A 403 -18.25 -5.67 -27.91
C ILE A 403 -19.06 -4.55 -28.59
N THR A 404 -18.50 -3.36 -28.71
CA THR A 404 -19.18 -2.23 -29.37
C THR A 404 -19.39 -2.52 -30.86
N ILE A 405 -18.36 -3.04 -31.54
CA ILE A 405 -18.45 -3.46 -32.95
C ILE A 405 -19.50 -4.55 -33.13
N ASP A 406 -19.50 -5.59 -32.29
CA ASP A 406 -20.49 -6.67 -32.35
C ASP A 406 -21.91 -6.18 -32.08
N ARG A 407 -22.10 -5.27 -31.11
CA ARG A 407 -23.39 -4.64 -30.84
C ARG A 407 -23.90 -3.91 -32.07
N ASP A 408 -23.05 -3.11 -32.71
CA ASP A 408 -23.44 -2.30 -33.86
C ASP A 408 -23.77 -3.20 -35.07
N ARG A 409 -23.01 -4.29 -35.26
CA ARG A 409 -23.32 -5.34 -36.25
C ARG A 409 -24.68 -5.98 -36.00
N LEU A 410 -24.96 -6.43 -34.77
CA LEU A 410 -26.23 -7.07 -34.42
C LEU A 410 -27.41 -6.11 -34.56
N LEU A 411 -27.23 -4.83 -34.24
CA LEU A 411 -28.25 -3.80 -34.45
C LEU A 411 -28.56 -3.62 -35.94
N ALA A 412 -27.56 -3.64 -36.81
CA ALA A 412 -27.75 -3.56 -38.26
C ALA A 412 -28.50 -4.80 -38.80
N GLU A 413 -28.12 -6.00 -38.36
CA GLU A 413 -28.81 -7.25 -38.71
C GLU A 413 -30.28 -7.23 -38.25
N LEU A 414 -30.56 -6.79 -37.03
CA LEU A 414 -31.93 -6.65 -36.52
C LEU A 414 -32.76 -5.63 -37.31
N GLN A 415 -32.15 -4.52 -37.74
CA GLN A 415 -32.83 -3.53 -38.58
C GLN A 415 -33.20 -4.13 -39.94
N LEU A 416 -32.27 -4.87 -40.57
CA LEU A 416 -32.52 -5.55 -41.84
C LEU A 416 -33.66 -6.58 -41.71
N MET A 417 -33.62 -7.44 -40.69
CA MET A 417 -34.68 -8.43 -40.43
C MET A 417 -36.04 -7.77 -40.15
N ARG A 418 -36.07 -6.60 -39.50
CA ARG A 418 -37.32 -5.84 -39.30
C ARG A 418 -37.89 -5.31 -40.61
N GLU A 419 -37.03 -4.80 -41.49
CA GLU A 419 -37.46 -4.29 -42.79
C GLU A 419 -37.94 -5.42 -43.71
N GLU A 420 -37.26 -6.57 -43.72
CA GLU A 420 -37.73 -7.77 -44.43
C GLU A 420 -39.08 -8.26 -43.93
N ASN A 421 -39.28 -8.35 -42.61
CA ASN A 421 -40.58 -8.73 -42.03
C ASN A 421 -41.69 -7.73 -42.37
N LYS A 422 -41.36 -6.44 -42.39
CA LYS A 422 -42.29 -5.38 -42.80
C LYS A 422 -42.65 -5.55 -44.28
N GLN A 423 -41.69 -5.80 -45.16
CA GLN A 423 -41.94 -6.09 -46.59
C GLN A 423 -42.83 -7.33 -46.77
N LEU A 424 -42.51 -8.44 -46.10
CA LEU A 424 -43.33 -9.66 -46.14
C LEU A 424 -44.76 -9.40 -45.63
N SER A 425 -44.91 -8.65 -44.53
CA SER A 425 -46.21 -8.26 -44.00
C SER A 425 -47.01 -7.41 -45.00
N THR A 426 -46.34 -6.49 -45.72
CA THR A 426 -46.99 -5.71 -46.78
C THR A 426 -47.39 -6.57 -47.97
N HIS A 427 -46.56 -7.53 -48.38
CA HIS A 427 -46.90 -8.48 -49.45
C HIS A 427 -48.10 -9.34 -49.09
N LEU A 428 -48.13 -9.94 -47.89
CA LEU A 428 -49.27 -10.72 -47.41
C LEU A 428 -50.58 -9.90 -47.41
N THR A 429 -50.51 -8.65 -46.95
CA THR A 429 -51.64 -7.72 -46.95
C THR A 429 -52.10 -7.39 -48.37
N SER A 430 -51.18 -7.17 -49.31
CA SER A 430 -51.50 -6.87 -50.72
C SER A 430 -52.13 -8.04 -51.48
N HIS A 431 -51.83 -9.28 -51.11
CA HIS A 431 -52.41 -10.49 -51.71
C HIS A 431 -53.76 -10.87 -51.10
N GLY A 432 -54.37 -9.99 -50.30
CA GLY A 432 -55.68 -10.24 -49.68
C GLY A 432 -55.64 -11.29 -48.57
N ILE A 433 -54.46 -11.79 -48.19
CA ILE A 433 -54.24 -12.58 -46.97
C ILE A 433 -54.18 -11.58 -45.82
N THR A 434 -55.30 -10.92 -45.57
CA THR A 434 -55.53 -10.26 -44.29
C THR A 434 -55.64 -11.39 -43.28
N ALA A 435 -54.65 -11.54 -42.40
CA ALA A 435 -54.78 -12.44 -41.27
C ALA A 435 -56.07 -12.04 -40.52
N PRO A 436 -57.13 -12.86 -40.51
CA PRO A 436 -58.24 -12.63 -39.62
C PRO A 436 -57.69 -12.96 -38.24
N SER A 437 -57.56 -11.94 -37.39
CA SER A 437 -57.58 -12.08 -35.93
C SER A 437 -57.04 -13.41 -35.38
N LEU A 438 -55.71 -13.56 -35.30
CA LEU A 438 -55.10 -14.46 -34.31
C LEU A 438 -54.75 -13.71 -33.01
N THR A 439 -55.32 -12.51 -32.83
CA THR A 439 -55.19 -11.69 -31.62
C THR A 439 -56.44 -11.70 -30.74
N GLY A 440 -57.31 -12.70 -30.86
CA GLY A 440 -58.50 -12.75 -30.01
C GLY A 440 -59.18 -14.10 -29.92
N THR A 441 -58.79 -14.95 -28.96
CA THR A 441 -59.75 -15.62 -28.05
C THR A 441 -59.04 -16.17 -26.80
N ARG A 442 -58.75 -15.30 -25.82
CA ARG A 442 -58.82 -15.56 -24.37
C ARG A 442 -58.23 -14.35 -23.64
N LEU A 443 -59.09 -13.42 -23.26
CA LEU A 443 -59.05 -12.54 -22.09
C LEU A 443 -60.02 -11.37 -22.33
N ALA A 444 -61.29 -11.72 -22.58
CA ALA A 444 -62.40 -10.80 -22.42
C ALA A 444 -63.15 -11.23 -21.16
N MET A 445 -62.79 -10.63 -20.02
CA MET A 445 -63.65 -10.45 -18.84
C MET A 445 -63.13 -9.22 -18.07
N ARG A 446 -64.05 -8.26 -17.86
CA ARG A 446 -63.96 -6.95 -17.17
C ARG A 446 -63.42 -5.77 -17.99
N SER A 447 -64.28 -5.04 -18.71
CA SER A 447 -65.21 -3.97 -18.26
C SER A 447 -64.49 -2.67 -17.87
N GLU A 448 -64.34 -1.72 -18.79
CA GLU A 448 -65.20 -0.52 -18.95
C GLU A 448 -64.99 0.59 -17.88
N ARG A 449 -64.33 1.70 -18.25
CA ARG A 449 -64.96 3.03 -18.42
C ARG A 449 -63.96 4.12 -18.87
N ARG A 450 -64.52 5.00 -19.72
CA ARG A 450 -64.06 6.26 -20.35
C ARG A 450 -63.11 7.12 -19.50
N ILE A 451 -62.22 7.95 -20.07
CA ILE A 451 -62.46 9.30 -20.63
C ILE A 451 -61.22 9.69 -21.48
N GLN A 452 -61.36 9.94 -22.79
CA GLN A 452 -61.40 11.25 -23.48
C GLN A 452 -60.12 12.12 -23.38
N THR A 453 -59.50 12.36 -24.54
CA THR A 453 -58.33 13.24 -24.77
C THR A 453 -58.71 14.72 -24.88
N PRO A 454 -57.74 15.62 -24.61
CA PRO A 454 -57.50 16.73 -25.54
C PRO A 454 -56.00 16.91 -25.90
N PRO A 455 -55.66 17.55 -27.04
CA PRO A 455 -54.26 17.81 -27.48
C PRO A 455 -53.85 19.29 -27.19
N PRO A 456 -52.68 19.80 -27.64
CA PRO A 456 -51.32 19.57 -27.12
C PRO A 456 -50.58 20.88 -26.77
N HIS A 457 -49.82 20.98 -25.67
CA HIS A 457 -48.81 22.05 -25.50
C HIS A 457 -47.61 21.60 -24.64
N VAL A 458 -46.40 21.89 -25.13
CA VAL A 458 -45.11 21.89 -24.41
C VAL A 458 -44.98 23.19 -23.59
N PRO A 459 -43.95 23.39 -22.74
CA PRO A 459 -43.20 22.51 -21.83
C PRO A 459 -43.28 23.05 -20.37
N MET A 460 -42.95 22.26 -19.35
CA MET A 460 -42.15 22.69 -18.18
C MET A 460 -42.12 21.61 -17.08
N THR A 461 -40.89 21.33 -16.65
CA THR A 461 -40.42 21.15 -15.27
C THR A 461 -41.47 20.91 -14.19
N SER A 462 -41.59 19.66 -13.72
CA SER A 462 -41.63 19.31 -12.29
C SER A 462 -41.77 17.80 -12.13
N VAL A 463 -40.83 17.24 -11.39
CA VAL A 463 -40.88 15.89 -10.83
C VAL A 463 -42.10 15.81 -9.90
N SER A 464 -42.96 14.81 -10.10
CA SER A 464 -43.95 14.39 -9.11
C SER A 464 -44.20 12.89 -9.25
N ILE A 465 -43.70 12.18 -8.26
CA ILE A 465 -43.89 10.77 -7.95
C ILE A 465 -45.34 10.56 -7.49
N PRO A 466 -46.05 9.47 -7.87
CA PRO A 466 -47.18 8.98 -7.09
C PRO A 466 -46.70 7.89 -6.12
N GLU A 467 -47.00 8.16 -4.86
CA GLU A 467 -46.82 7.32 -3.68
C GLU A 467 -47.41 5.93 -3.84
N ASN A 468 -46.65 4.93 -3.38
CA ASN A 468 -47.22 3.69 -2.88
C ASN A 468 -46.68 3.50 -1.47
N THR A 469 -47.60 3.67 -0.52
CA THR A 469 -47.38 3.77 0.92
C THR A 469 -47.09 2.40 1.51
N GLU A 470 -45.82 2.01 1.55
CA GLU A 470 -45.32 1.02 2.52
C GLU A 470 -44.58 1.78 3.62
N ILE A 471 -45.06 1.59 4.84
CA ILE A 471 -44.66 2.25 6.07
C ILE A 471 -43.15 2.08 6.25
N SER A 472 -42.38 3.12 5.92
CA SER A 472 -40.95 3.18 6.22
C SER A 472 -40.78 3.40 7.73
N GLU A 473 -40.07 2.50 8.39
CA GLU A 473 -39.74 2.65 9.81
C GLU A 473 -39.04 4.01 10.04
N PRO A 474 -39.45 4.77 11.07
CA PRO A 474 -38.88 6.09 11.34
C PRO A 474 -37.41 5.95 11.75
N LEU A 475 -36.54 6.65 11.05
CA LEU A 475 -35.09 6.63 11.26
C LEU A 475 -34.75 7.32 12.60
N VAL A 476 -33.95 6.69 13.44
CA VAL A 476 -33.63 7.19 14.80
C VAL A 476 -32.20 7.71 14.86
N CYS A 477 -31.99 8.79 15.61
CA CYS A 477 -30.64 9.31 15.87
C CYS A 477 -29.76 8.23 16.56
N PRO A 478 -28.52 7.98 16.09
CA PRO A 478 -27.61 7.00 16.70
C PRO A 478 -27.00 7.46 18.04
N ASN A 479 -27.17 8.71 18.46
CA ASN A 479 -26.74 9.15 19.79
C ASN A 479 -27.70 8.60 20.86
N PRO A 480 -27.26 7.77 21.82
CA PRO A 480 -28.12 7.13 22.82
C PRO A 480 -28.86 8.13 23.74
N ASP A 481 -28.32 9.34 23.90
CA ASP A 481 -28.97 10.41 24.67
C ASP A 481 -30.01 11.19 23.84
N CYS A 482 -30.00 11.02 22.51
CA CYS A 482 -30.95 11.64 21.60
C CYS A 482 -31.98 10.64 21.07
N LYS A 483 -33.22 10.76 21.56
CA LYS A 483 -34.35 9.88 21.16
C LYS A 483 -35.19 10.43 19.99
N ARG A 484 -34.63 11.33 19.17
CA ARG A 484 -35.35 11.95 18.04
C ARG A 484 -35.48 10.97 16.87
N LYS A 485 -36.65 11.00 16.23
CA LYS A 485 -37.02 10.18 15.08
C LYS A 485 -37.25 11.09 13.87
N PHE A 486 -36.95 10.58 12.68
CA PHE A 486 -36.98 11.32 11.42
C PHE A 486 -37.65 10.48 10.34
N ASP A 487 -38.41 11.15 9.48
CA ASP A 487 -39.19 10.50 8.41
C ASP A 487 -38.36 10.27 7.14
N SER A 488 -37.16 10.88 7.05
CA SER A 488 -36.22 10.70 5.93
C SER A 488 -34.76 10.87 6.37
N LEU A 489 -33.84 10.43 5.51
CA LEU A 489 -32.40 10.39 5.80
C LEU A 489 -31.77 11.79 5.92
N GLU A 490 -32.27 12.76 5.15
CA GLU A 490 -31.67 14.09 5.03
C GLU A 490 -31.82 14.95 6.30
N PRO A 491 -33.00 15.04 6.94
CA PRO A 491 -33.15 15.65 8.27
C PRO A 491 -32.32 14.96 9.37
N LEU A 492 -32.19 13.63 9.29
CA LEU A 492 -31.38 12.86 10.23
C LEU A 492 -29.90 13.20 10.08
N GLN A 493 -29.36 13.27 8.86
CA GLN A 493 -27.95 13.59 8.61
C GLN A 493 -27.58 14.96 9.19
N TYR A 494 -28.40 15.98 8.94
CA TYR A 494 -28.18 17.32 9.49
C TYR A 494 -28.20 17.32 11.02
N HIS A 495 -29.17 16.60 11.60
CA HIS A 495 -29.27 16.47 13.05
C HIS A 495 -28.08 15.73 13.66
N VAL A 496 -27.59 14.65 13.05
CA VAL A 496 -26.44 13.86 13.54
C VAL A 496 -25.17 14.71 13.57
N HIS A 497 -24.93 15.53 12.55
CA HIS A 497 -23.80 16.47 12.53
C HIS A 497 -23.82 17.44 13.72
N GLN A 498 -25.00 17.97 14.07
CA GLN A 498 -25.15 18.85 15.23
C GLN A 498 -25.15 18.11 16.57
N CYS A 499 -25.77 16.93 16.62
CA CYS A 499 -26.04 16.18 17.84
C CYS A 499 -24.80 15.44 18.37
N LEU A 500 -23.87 15.07 17.50
CA LEU A 500 -22.60 14.44 17.88
C LEU A 500 -21.48 15.45 18.18
N GLN A 501 -21.76 16.77 18.13
CA GLN A 501 -20.75 17.83 18.33
C GLN A 501 -19.43 17.51 17.61
N LEU A 502 -19.51 17.08 16.34
CA LEU A 502 -18.32 16.97 15.51
C LEU A 502 -17.92 18.39 15.13
N SER A 503 -17.22 19.06 16.05
CA SER A 503 -16.46 20.28 15.75
C SER A 503 -15.34 19.90 14.79
N ASP A 504 -15.28 20.62 13.67
CA ASP A 504 -14.23 20.51 12.64
C ASP A 504 -12.79 20.50 13.21
#